data_AF-A0A9Q0I4V2-F1
#
_entry.id   AF-A0A9Q0I4V2-F1
#
_cell.length_a   1.000
_cell.length_b   1.000
_cell.length_c   1.000
_cell.angle_alpha   90.00
_cell.angle_beta   90.00
_cell.angle_gamma   90.00
#
_symmetry.space_group_name_H-M   'P 1'
#
loop_
_entity.id
_entity.type
_entity.pdbx_description
1 polymer ?
#
loop_
_entity_poly.entity_id
_entity_poly.type
_entity_poly.pdbx_seq_one_letter_code
_entity_poly.pdbx_strand_id
1 'polypeptide(L)'
;MDSSYKDLPLHSAVRWLSCGKALERFVGCFDAIKAFLAEKGQDYPELEDEKWVVKLMFLTDITGHLNKLNLKLQGAGQTVLDMTLPPLSATSAT
;
A
#
# COMPACT_ATOMS: atom_id res chain seq x y z
N MET A 1 4.76 -18.35 -13.15
CA MET A 1 4.63 -16.99 -12.60
C MET A 1 3.15 -16.66 -12.60
N ASP A 2 2.48 -16.96 -11.50
CA ASP A 2 1.05 -16.69 -11.31
C ASP A 2 0.98 -15.62 -10.22
N SER A 3 0.66 -14.37 -10.57
CA SER A 3 0.62 -13.27 -9.60
C SER A 3 -0.81 -13.09 -9.12
N SER A 4 -1.01 -12.98 -7.80
CA SER A 4 -2.34 -12.82 -7.17
C SER A 4 -3.00 -11.45 -7.49
N TYR A 5 -2.30 -10.57 -8.21
CA TYR A 5 -2.76 -9.21 -8.48
C TYR A 5 -3.51 -9.13 -9.81
N LYS A 6 -4.84 -9.04 -9.75
CA LYS A 6 -5.71 -8.63 -10.87
C LYS A 6 -5.51 -7.15 -11.23
N ASP A 7 -5.97 -6.72 -12.41
CA ASP A 7 -5.86 -5.34 -12.94
C ASP A 7 -6.03 -4.25 -11.86
N LEU A 8 -5.11 -3.27 -11.84
CA LEU A 8 -5.17 -2.14 -10.92
C LEU A 8 -6.07 -1.05 -11.52
N PRO A 9 -7.13 -0.58 -10.83
CA PRO A 9 -7.79 0.64 -11.21
C PRO A 9 -6.82 1.81 -10.94
N LEU A 10 -6.06 2.20 -11.97
CA LEU A 10 -5.14 3.34 -11.94
C LEU A 10 -5.88 4.67 -11.70
N HIS A 11 -7.18 4.71 -12.06
CA HIS A 11 -8.08 5.83 -11.82
C HIS A 11 -8.90 5.65 -10.54
N SER A 12 -8.39 6.20 -9.43
CA SER A 12 -9.20 6.57 -8.28
C SER A 12 -9.33 8.09 -8.25
N ALA A 13 -10.51 8.62 -7.90
CA ALA A 13 -10.69 10.06 -7.66
C ALA A 13 -9.72 10.60 -6.58
N VAL A 14 -9.16 9.69 -5.77
CA VAL A 14 -8.15 9.96 -4.75
C VAL A 14 -6.81 9.42 -5.23
N ARG A 15 -6.06 10.28 -5.94
CA ARG A 15 -4.80 9.95 -6.64
C ARG A 15 -3.79 9.20 -5.77
N TRP A 16 -3.68 9.59 -4.51
CA TRP A 16 -2.72 9.00 -3.58
C TRP A 16 -3.07 7.57 -3.14
N LEU A 17 -4.36 7.19 -3.14
CA LEU A 17 -4.79 5.83 -2.84
C LEU A 17 -4.34 4.84 -3.93
N SER A 18 -4.43 5.28 -5.19
CA SER A 18 -3.92 4.54 -6.35
C SER A 18 -2.39 4.39 -6.26
N CYS A 19 -1.68 5.47 -5.91
CA CYS A 19 -0.23 5.45 -5.75
C CYS A 19 0.24 4.47 -4.65
N GLY A 20 -0.39 4.48 -3.47
CA GLY A 20 0.00 3.54 -2.40
C GLY A 20 -0.29 2.07 -2.78
N LYS A 21 -1.39 1.79 -3.47
CA LYS A 21 -1.67 0.43 -3.98
C LYS A 21 -0.68 0.00 -5.07
N ALA A 22 -0.23 0.93 -5.90
CA ALA A 22 0.81 0.66 -6.90
C ALA A 22 2.15 0.33 -6.22
N LEU A 23 2.52 1.08 -5.17
CA LEU A 23 3.72 0.82 -4.35
C LEU A 23 3.67 -0.54 -3.67
N GLU A 24 2.54 -0.89 -3.01
CA GLU A 24 2.36 -2.21 -2.38
C GLU A 24 2.57 -3.36 -3.37
N ARG A 25 2.03 -3.23 -4.59
CA ARG A 25 2.22 -4.24 -5.65
C ARG A 25 3.64 -4.30 -6.17
N PHE A 26 4.27 -3.13 -6.36
CA PHE A 26 5.65 -3.05 -6.82
C PHE A 26 6.59 -3.75 -5.83
N VAL A 27 6.43 -3.47 -4.54
CA VAL A 27 7.17 -4.16 -3.47
C VAL A 27 6.83 -5.64 -3.39
N GLY A 28 5.55 -6.02 -3.52
CA GLY A 28 5.14 -7.43 -3.52
C GLY A 28 5.72 -8.25 -4.70
N CYS A 29 6.06 -7.58 -5.80
CA CYS A 29 6.68 -8.18 -6.98
C CYS A 29 8.18 -7.84 -7.10
N PHE A 30 8.81 -7.28 -6.07
CA PHE A 30 10.13 -6.66 -6.17
C PHE A 30 11.20 -7.61 -6.75
N ASP A 31 11.29 -8.82 -6.21
CA ASP A 31 12.26 -9.83 -6.70
C ASP A 31 11.97 -10.27 -8.14
N ALA A 32 10.69 -10.40 -8.51
CA ALA A 32 10.29 -10.75 -9.86
C ALA A 32 10.62 -9.63 -10.87
N ILE A 33 10.47 -8.37 -10.45
CA ILE A 33 10.83 -7.19 -11.24
C ILE A 33 12.35 -7.14 -11.43
N LYS A 34 13.14 -7.35 -10.37
CA LYS A 34 14.60 -7.45 -10.47
C LYS A 34 15.04 -8.53 -11.46
N ALA A 35 14.48 -9.74 -11.35
CA ALA A 35 14.78 -10.84 -12.25
C ALA A 35 14.40 -10.52 -13.71
N PHE A 36 13.24 -9.90 -13.93
CA PHE A 36 12.78 -9.50 -15.27
C PHE A 36 13.69 -8.43 -15.89
N LEU A 37 14.12 -7.43 -15.12
CA LEU A 37 15.01 -6.38 -15.60
C LEU A 37 16.40 -6.94 -15.96
N ALA A 38 16.92 -7.84 -15.13
CA ALA A 38 18.17 -8.55 -15.42
C ALA A 38 18.09 -9.37 -16.72
N GLU A 39 16.97 -10.07 -16.97
CA GLU A 39 16.72 -10.80 -18.22
C GLU A 39 16.70 -9.85 -19.44
N LYS A 40 16.17 -8.65 -19.27
CA LYS A 40 16.17 -7.60 -20.31
C LYS A 40 17.49 -6.86 -20.45
N GLY A 41 18.49 -7.17 -19.62
CA GLY A 41 19.76 -6.44 -19.59
C GLY A 41 19.59 -4.96 -19.21
N GLN A 42 18.51 -4.63 -18.51
CA GLN A 42 18.28 -3.29 -18.00
C GLN A 42 18.82 -3.19 -16.58
N ASP A 43 19.72 -2.24 -16.37
CA ASP A 43 20.32 -1.99 -15.07
C ASP A 43 19.64 -0.80 -14.40
N TYR A 44 19.30 -0.98 -13.13
CA TYR A 44 18.70 0.03 -12.27
C TYR A 44 19.44 -0.02 -10.93
N PRO A 45 20.48 0.80 -10.74
CA PRO A 45 21.37 0.70 -9.57
C PRO A 45 20.61 0.90 -8.25
N GLU A 46 19.50 1.63 -8.27
CA GLU A 46 18.62 1.82 -7.12
C GLU A 46 18.06 0.50 -6.56
N LEU A 47 17.84 -0.52 -7.41
CA LEU A 47 17.30 -1.81 -7.00
C LEU A 47 18.33 -2.72 -6.30
N GLU A 48 19.61 -2.33 -6.36
CA GLU A 48 20.72 -2.99 -5.66
C GLU A 48 21.26 -2.14 -4.48
N ASP A 49 20.95 -0.84 -4.43
CA ASP A 49 21.27 0.02 -3.29
C ASP A 49 20.35 -0.27 -2.10
N GLU A 50 20.89 -0.96 -1.09
CA GLU A 50 20.21 -1.28 0.15
C GLU A 50 19.56 -0.06 0.81
N LYS A 51 20.21 1.11 0.82
CA LYS A 51 19.66 2.32 1.43
C LYS A 51 18.46 2.85 0.66
N TRP A 52 18.47 2.70 -0.66
CA TRP A 52 17.34 3.09 -1.50
C TRP A 52 16.17 2.11 -1.30
N VAL A 53 16.45 0.81 -1.29
CA VAL A 53 15.45 -0.24 -1.06
C VAL A 53 14.77 -0.05 0.31
N VAL A 54 15.54 0.20 1.37
CA VAL A 54 14.97 0.47 2.70
C VAL A 54 14.04 1.69 2.69
N LYS A 55 14.40 2.77 1.99
CA LYS A 55 13.53 3.94 1.84
C LYS A 55 12.25 3.62 1.08
N LEU A 56 12.32 2.81 0.01
CA LEU A 56 11.16 2.35 -0.74
C LEU A 56 10.22 1.51 0.13
N MET A 57 10.76 0.56 0.90
CA MET A 57 9.97 -0.29 1.80
C MET A 57 9.28 0.56 2.88
N PHE A 58 10.02 1.49 3.49
CA PHE A 58 9.48 2.41 4.49
C PHE A 58 8.37 3.32 3.93
N LEU A 59 8.57 3.87 2.73
CA LEU A 59 7.57 4.68 2.05
C LEU A 59 6.30 3.86 1.74
N THR A 60 6.47 2.61 1.31
CA THR A 60 5.37 1.70 1.03
C THR A 60 4.56 1.40 2.29
N ASP A 61 5.22 1.18 3.42
CA ASP A 61 4.56 0.93 4.71
C ASP A 61 3.74 2.15 5.17
N ILE A 62 4.34 3.35 5.18
CA ILE A 62 3.63 4.59 5.55
C ILE A 62 2.44 4.85 4.63
N THR A 63 2.62 4.70 3.32
CA THR A 63 1.53 4.92 2.36
C THR A 63 0.41 3.88 2.52
N GLY A 64 0.73 2.64 2.89
CA GLY A 64 -0.26 1.63 3.28
C GLY A 64 -1.06 2.03 4.52
N HIS A 65 -0.40 2.56 5.55
CA HIS A 65 -1.08 3.08 6.75
C HIS A 65 -2.01 4.26 6.44
N LEU A 66 -1.53 5.22 5.66
CA LEU A 66 -2.34 6.37 5.24
C LEU A 66 -3.54 5.92 4.41
N ASN A 67 -3.35 4.96 3.50
CA ASN A 67 -4.44 4.43 2.68
C ASN A 67 -5.53 3.80 3.53
N LYS A 68 -5.15 2.99 4.54
CA LYS A 68 -6.09 2.40 5.49
C LYS A 68 -6.86 3.46 6.27
N LEU A 69 -6.16 4.49 6.78
CA LEU A 69 -6.77 5.58 7.52
C LEU A 69 -7.77 6.36 6.66
N ASN A 70 -7.40 6.71 5.43
CA ASN A 70 -8.27 7.46 4.54
C ASN A 70 -9.47 6.67 4.06
N LEU A 71 -9.33 5.35 3.83
CA LEU A 71 -10.48 4.50 3.53
C LEU A 71 -11.48 4.47 4.68
N LYS A 72 -11.01 4.45 5.93
CA LYS A 72 -11.89 4.60 7.10
C LYS A 72 -12.57 5.98 7.08
N LEU A 73 -11.82 7.06 6.90
CA LEU A 73 -12.37 8.43 6.89
C LEU A 73 -13.37 8.72 5.75
N GLN A 74 -13.32 7.95 4.66
CA GLN A 74 -14.27 8.07 3.55
C GLN A 74 -15.61 7.38 3.82
N GLY A 75 -15.73 6.59 4.89
CA GLY A 75 -17.00 5.98 5.29
C GLY A 75 -18.02 7.02 5.75
N ALA A 76 -19.26 6.95 5.26
CA ALA A 76 -20.32 7.85 5.68
C ALA A 76 -20.53 7.76 7.21
N GLY A 77 -20.46 8.90 7.90
CA GLY A 77 -20.64 8.98 9.35
C GLY A 77 -19.41 8.58 10.19
N GLN A 78 -18.24 8.29 9.60
CA GLN A 78 -17.03 8.02 10.38
C GLN A 78 -16.34 9.31 10.80
N THR A 79 -16.32 9.56 12.11
CA THR A 79 -15.51 10.61 12.74
C THR A 79 -14.21 10.01 13.29
N VAL A 80 -13.23 10.87 13.63
CA VAL A 80 -11.99 10.42 14.29
C VAL A 80 -12.29 9.66 15.60
N LEU A 81 -13.39 10.00 16.27
CA LEU A 81 -13.84 9.35 17.50
C LEU A 81 -14.28 7.90 17.27
N ASP A 82 -14.90 7.61 16.12
CA ASP A 82 -15.34 6.26 15.77
C ASP A 82 -14.17 5.31 15.44
N MET A 83 -12.96 5.85 15.25
CA MET A 83 -11.75 5.05 15.01
C MET A 83 -10.98 4.70 16.28
N THR A 84 -11.18 5.47 17.36
CA THR A 84 -10.49 5.29 18.64
C THR A 84 -11.38 4.67 19.72
N LEU A 85 -12.70 4.73 19.55
CA LEU A 85 -13.64 4.11 20.48
C LEU A 85 -13.99 2.67 20.05
N PRO A 86 -14.07 1.71 20.98
CA PRO A 86 -14.63 0.39 20.69
C PRO A 86 -16.12 0.53 20.30
N PRO A 87 -16.65 -0.39 19.49
CA PRO A 87 -18.03 -0.31 19.02
C PRO A 87 -19.01 -0.27 20.21
N LEU A 88 -19.97 0.66 20.14
CA LEU A 88 -21.00 0.93 21.17
C LEU A 88 -21.84 -0.29 21.58
N SER A 89 -21.74 -1.41 20.87
CA SER A 89 -22.36 -2.69 21.21
C SER A 89 -21.71 -3.40 22.42
N ALA A 90 -20.56 -2.92 22.92
CA ALA A 90 -19.87 -3.54 24.07
C ALA A 90 -20.30 -3.00 25.44
N THR A 91 -21.18 -1.99 25.51
CA THR A 91 -21.49 -1.28 26.77
C THR A 91 -22.79 -1.75 27.46
N SER A 92 -23.47 -2.78 26.95
CA SER A 92 -24.72 -3.30 27.56
C SER A 92 -24.55 -4.63 28.30
N ALA A 93 -23.40 -4.85 28.95
CA ALA A 93 -23.21 -6.01 29.83
C ALA A 93 -22.26 -5.69 31.00
N THR A 94 -22.76 -4.93 31.97
CA THR A 94 -22.38 -5.03 33.39
C THR A 94 -23.53 -4.51 34.25
#